data_AF-A0A847EIY1-F1
#
_entry.id   AF-A0A847EIY1-F1
#
_cell.length_a   1.000
_cell.length_b   1.000
_cell.length_c   1.000
_cell.angle_alpha   90.00
_cell.angle_beta   90.00
_cell.angle_gamma   90.00
#
_symmetry.space_group_name_H-M   'P 1'
#
loop_
_entity.id
_entity.type
_entity.pdbx_description
1 polymer ?
#
loop_
_entity_poly.entity_id
_entity_poly.type
_entity_poly.pdbx_seq_one_letter_code
_entity_poly.pdbx_strand_id
1 'polypeptide(L)'
;MRYEQENEIETDVLVVGGGIAGCWAAIAAAREGLKVALVEKGDTVRSGLGGPGCDHWCNAPANPLSNVDPDEWAEHMADRPYCNGIGLQIQCRED
;
A
#
# COMPACT_ATOMS: atom_id res chain seq x y z
N MET A 1 1.25 -9.08 12.17
CA MET A 1 2.07 -10.03 11.39
C MET A 1 2.44 -11.21 12.28
N ARG A 2 2.39 -12.44 11.78
CA ARG A 2 2.87 -13.61 12.51
C ARG A 2 4.35 -13.79 12.19
N TYR A 3 5.21 -13.27 13.06
CA TYR A 3 6.65 -13.45 12.93
C TYR A 3 7.00 -14.96 13.05
N GLU A 4 8.08 -15.40 12.40
CA GLU A 4 8.57 -16.80 12.35
C GLU A 4 7.76 -17.80 11.51
N GLN A 5 6.69 -17.36 10.85
CA GLN A 5 5.96 -18.20 9.90
C GLN A 5 6.42 -17.92 8.46
N GLU A 6 7.00 -18.92 7.82
CA GLU A 6 7.36 -18.90 6.40
C GLU A 6 6.27 -19.62 5.59
N ASN A 7 5.79 -18.98 4.53
CA ASN A 7 4.85 -19.59 3.59
C ASN A 7 5.53 -19.67 2.22
N GLU A 8 5.76 -20.89 1.75
CA GLU A 8 6.29 -21.13 0.41
C GLU A 8 5.13 -21.28 -0.58
N ILE A 9 5.12 -20.45 -1.63
CA ILE A 9 4.06 -20.42 -2.65
C ILE A 9 4.70 -20.55 -4.03
N GLU A 10 4.52 -21.70 -4.66
CA GLU A 10 4.90 -21.91 -6.06
C GLU A 10 3.80 -21.34 -6.97
N THR A 11 4.18 -20.53 -7.96
CA THR A 11 3.23 -19.83 -8.83
C THR A 11 3.87 -19.55 -10.20
N ASP A 12 3.07 -19.43 -11.25
CA ASP A 12 3.57 -19.04 -12.58
C ASP A 12 3.84 -17.54 -12.64
N VAL A 13 3.00 -16.74 -11.97
CA VAL A 13 3.10 -15.28 -11.91
C VAL A 13 3.01 -14.80 -10.46
N LEU A 14 3.99 -13.99 -10.04
CA LEU A 14 3.98 -13.24 -8.79
C LEU A 14 3.69 -11.76 -9.07
N VAL A 15 2.65 -11.21 -8.45
CA VAL A 15 2.32 -9.79 -8.48
C VAL A 15 2.63 -9.18 -7.12
N VAL A 16 3.52 -8.19 -7.10
CA VAL A 16 3.88 -7.42 -5.89
C VAL A 16 3.17 -6.07 -5.94
N GLY A 17 2.21 -5.86 -5.06
CA GLY A 17 1.37 -4.66 -4.97
C GLY A 17 -0.09 -4.93 -5.32
N GLY A 18 -1.00 -4.64 -4.39
CA GLY A 18 -2.44 -4.87 -4.48
C GLY A 18 -3.27 -3.71 -5.04
N GLY A 19 -2.63 -2.64 -5.54
CA GLY A 19 -3.34 -1.51 -6.13
C GLY A 19 -4.11 -1.88 -7.40
N ILE A 20 -4.82 -0.91 -7.99
CA ILE A 20 -5.71 -1.18 -9.14
C ILE A 20 -4.99 -1.89 -10.31
N ALA A 21 -3.78 -1.44 -10.64
CA ALA A 21 -2.97 -2.06 -11.69
C ALA A 21 -2.54 -3.49 -11.34
N GLY A 22 -2.11 -3.73 -10.09
CA GLY A 22 -1.70 -5.05 -9.62
C GLY A 22 -2.85 -6.05 -9.58
N CYS A 23 -4.01 -5.62 -9.08
CA CYS A 23 -5.23 -6.43 -9.12
C CYS A 23 -5.63 -6.78 -10.56
N TRP A 24 -5.62 -5.81 -11.49
CA TRP A 24 -5.93 -6.07 -12.89
C TRP A 24 -4.93 -7.00 -13.56
N ALA A 25 -3.63 -6.85 -13.27
CA ALA A 25 -2.59 -7.76 -13.77
C ALA A 25 -2.81 -9.19 -13.26
N ALA A 26 -3.09 -9.36 -11.96
CA ALA A 26 -3.35 -10.67 -11.37
C ALA A 26 -4.61 -11.32 -11.95
N ILE A 27 -5.69 -10.55 -12.11
CA ILE A 27 -6.95 -11.03 -12.72
C ILE A 27 -6.74 -11.44 -14.18
N ALA A 28 -6.00 -10.64 -14.96
CA ALA A 28 -5.70 -10.94 -16.35
C ALA A 28 -4.89 -12.25 -16.47
N ALA A 29 -3.81 -12.38 -15.70
CA ALA A 29 -3.00 -13.61 -15.68
C ALA A 29 -3.81 -14.85 -15.25
N ALA A 30 -4.67 -14.71 -14.23
CA ALA A 30 -5.54 -15.80 -13.80
C ALA A 30 -6.57 -16.21 -14.86
N ARG A 31 -7.07 -15.25 -15.66
CA ARG A 31 -7.98 -15.52 -16.78
C ARG A 31 -7.32 -16.29 -17.92
N GLU A 32 -6.01 -16.18 -18.08
CA GLU A 32 -5.20 -16.99 -19.01
C GLU A 32 -4.89 -18.40 -18.46
N GLY A 33 -5.41 -18.75 -17.27
CA GLY A 33 -5.24 -20.08 -16.66
C GLY A 33 -3.95 -20.26 -15.88
N LEU A 34 -3.19 -19.19 -15.63
CA LEU A 34 -1.95 -19.23 -14.84
C LEU A 34 -2.25 -19.30 -13.35
N LYS A 35 -1.38 -19.97 -12.59
CA LYS A 35 -1.35 -19.89 -11.13
C LYS A 35 -0.72 -18.55 -10.74
N VAL A 36 -1.48 -17.72 -10.02
CA VAL A 36 -1.07 -16.37 -9.66
C VAL A 36 -1.05 -16.19 -8.14
N ALA A 37 0.04 -15.62 -7.63
CA ALA A 37 0.13 -15.10 -6.27
C ALA A 37 0.18 -13.57 -6.31
N LEU A 38 -0.67 -12.90 -5.54
CA LEU A 38 -0.61 -11.47 -5.32
C LEU A 38 -0.24 -11.21 -3.86
N VAL A 39 0.79 -10.40 -3.64
CA VAL A 39 1.22 -9.99 -2.30
C VAL A 39 1.07 -8.49 -2.15
N GLU A 40 0.49 -8.07 -1.03
CA GLU A 40 0.28 -6.68 -0.67
C GLU A 40 0.63 -6.52 0.82
N LYS A 41 1.33 -5.43 1.15
CA LYS A 41 1.71 -5.11 2.53
C LYS A 41 0.49 -4.70 3.37
N GLY A 42 -0.48 -4.02 2.74
CA GLY A 42 -1.72 -3.53 3.34
C GLY A 42 -2.97 -4.34 2.96
N ASP A 43 -4.13 -3.70 3.12
CA ASP A 43 -5.41 -4.24 2.67
C ASP A 43 -5.60 -3.93 1.19
N THR A 44 -5.66 -4.95 0.33
CA THR A 44 -5.85 -4.81 -1.12
C THR A 44 -7.01 -3.89 -1.49
N VAL A 45 -8.12 -3.93 -0.74
CA VAL A 45 -9.31 -3.07 -0.96
C VAL A 45 -8.97 -1.58 -0.89
N ARG A 46 -7.89 -1.23 -0.17
CA ARG A 46 -7.48 0.14 0.18
C ARG A 46 -6.02 0.42 -0.19
N SER A 47 -5.35 -0.52 -0.86
CA SER A 47 -3.93 -0.43 -1.15
C SER A 47 -3.66 0.43 -2.40
N GLY A 48 -2.42 0.91 -2.54
CA GLY A 48 -2.06 1.86 -3.59
C GLY A 48 -2.87 3.16 -3.50
N LEU A 49 -3.34 3.66 -4.65
CA LEU A 49 -4.08 4.93 -4.77
C LEU A 49 -5.56 4.86 -4.39
N GLY A 50 -6.07 3.66 -4.03
CA GLY A 50 -7.48 3.45 -3.72
C GLY A 50 -7.88 3.79 -2.26
N GLY A 51 -6.93 3.82 -1.33
CA GLY A 51 -7.15 4.14 0.08
C GLY A 51 -6.84 5.59 0.48
N PRO A 52 -5.58 6.05 0.38
CA PRO A 52 -5.15 7.36 0.89
C PRO A 52 -5.70 8.58 0.12
N GLY A 53 -6.56 8.37 -0.89
CA GLY A 53 -6.88 9.40 -1.88
C GLY A 53 -5.68 9.65 -2.78
N CYS A 54 -5.89 10.40 -3.87
CA CYS A 54 -4.87 10.65 -4.87
C CYS A 54 -3.54 11.12 -4.24
N ASP A 55 -2.40 10.66 -4.78
CA ASP A 55 -1.03 10.78 -4.25
C ASP A 55 -0.53 12.19 -3.88
N HIS A 56 -1.31 13.24 -4.13
CA HIS A 56 -0.87 14.62 -4.11
C HIS A 56 -1.06 15.34 -2.76
N TRP A 57 -1.64 14.70 -1.74
CA TRP A 57 -1.90 15.34 -0.45
C TRP A 57 -1.24 14.65 0.75
N CYS A 58 -0.57 13.52 0.53
CA CYS A 58 0.02 12.72 1.60
C CYS A 58 1.27 13.37 2.21
N ASN A 59 2.02 14.15 1.41
CA ASN A 59 3.19 14.91 1.83
C ASN A 59 2.86 16.33 2.33
N ALA A 60 1.58 16.69 2.46
CA ALA A 60 1.19 18.01 2.95
C ALA A 60 1.90 18.40 4.27
N PRO A 61 2.16 17.49 5.23
CA PRO A 61 2.96 17.81 6.41
C PRO A 61 4.43 18.15 6.14
N ALA A 62 5.04 17.62 5.07
CA ALA A 62 6.42 17.90 4.69
C ALA A 62 6.59 19.30 4.05
N ASN A 63 5.50 20.01 3.76
CA ASN A 63 5.55 21.38 3.27
C ASN A 63 6.14 22.33 4.34
N PRO A 64 7.12 23.20 4.01
CA PRO A 64 7.69 24.17 4.96
C PRO A 64 6.69 25.16 5.58
N LEU A 65 5.50 25.29 5.00
CA LEU A 65 4.39 26.11 5.49
C LEU A 65 3.36 25.31 6.31
N SER A 66 3.52 24.00 6.40
CA SER A 66 2.71 23.16 7.26
C SER A 66 3.17 23.30 8.71
N ASN A 67 2.20 23.39 9.63
CA ASN A 67 2.44 23.31 11.07
C ASN A 67 2.13 21.92 11.64
N VAL A 68 1.87 20.93 10.77
CA VAL A 68 1.56 19.55 11.16
C VAL A 68 2.85 18.75 11.21
N ASP A 69 3.10 18.10 12.35
CA ASP A 69 4.22 17.18 12.48
C ASP A 69 3.98 15.92 11.63
N PRO A 70 4.96 15.50 10.81
CA PRO A 70 4.77 14.35 9.93
C PRO A 70 4.61 13.00 10.66
N ASP A 71 5.26 12.83 11.82
CA ASP A 71 5.12 11.60 12.61
C ASP A 71 3.74 11.53 13.25
N GLU A 72 3.25 12.64 13.83
CA GLU A 72 1.87 12.74 14.35
C GLU A 72 0.83 12.50 13.25
N TRP A 73 1.08 13.00 12.04
CA TRP A 73 0.20 12.78 10.90
C TRP A 73 0.17 11.31 10.45
N ALA A 74 1.34 10.67 10.39
CA ALA A 74 1.45 9.26 10.04
C ALA A 74 0.75 8.37 11.08
N GLU A 75 0.91 8.66 12.38
CA GLU A 75 0.20 7.98 13.47
C GLU A 75 -1.31 8.21 13.37
N HIS A 76 -1.74 9.45 13.18
CA HIS A 76 -3.16 9.78 13.02
C HIS A 76 -3.77 9.01 11.85
N MET A 77 -3.08 8.95 10.71
CA MET A 77 -3.54 8.24 9.52
C MET A 77 -3.48 6.72 9.69
N ALA A 78 -2.57 6.18 10.50
CA ALA A 78 -2.55 4.75 10.83
C ALA A 78 -3.80 4.31 11.59
N ASP A 79 -4.33 5.19 12.44
CA ASP A 79 -5.53 4.94 13.27
C ASP A 79 -6.84 5.26 12.55
N ARG A 80 -6.81 5.95 11.40
CA ARG A 80 -8.01 6.20 10.60
C ARG A 80 -8.43 4.95 9.83
N PRO A 81 -9.74 4.66 9.77
CA PRO A 81 -10.21 3.72 8.77
C PRO A 81 -9.88 4.29 7.39
N TYR A 82 -9.43 3.43 6.48
CA TYR A 82 -9.15 3.73 5.06
C TYR A 82 -7.78 4.35 4.70
N CYS A 83 -6.80 4.40 5.61
CA CYS A 83 -5.46 4.98 5.33
C CYS A 83 -4.29 4.00 5.50
N ASN A 84 -3.15 4.30 4.85
CA ASN A 84 -1.90 3.52 4.94
C ASN A 84 -0.84 4.33 5.69
N GLY A 85 -0.87 4.28 7.03
CA GLY A 85 0.05 5.05 7.87
C GLY A 85 1.54 4.80 7.58
N ILE A 86 1.91 3.56 7.23
CA ILE A 86 3.31 3.25 6.84
C ILE A 86 3.67 3.93 5.51
N GLY A 87 2.75 3.95 4.54
CA GLY A 87 2.98 4.65 3.27
C GLY A 87 3.18 6.15 3.48
N LEU A 88 2.37 6.76 4.35
CA LEU A 88 2.50 8.16 4.73
C LEU A 88 3.82 8.48 5.41
N GLN A 89 4.27 7.64 6.33
CA GLN A 89 5.54 7.84 7.03
C GLN A 89 6.74 7.81 6.08
N ILE A 90 6.70 6.95 5.06
CA ILE A 90 7.73 6.89 4.02
C ILE A 90 7.67 8.17 3.17
N GLN A 91 6.49 8.53 2.67
CA GLN A 91 6.32 9.70 1.80
C GLN A 91 6.70 11.02 2.48
N CYS A 92 6.41 11.18 3.78
CA CYS A 92 6.78 12.38 4.52
C CYS A 92 8.30 12.56 4.71
N ARG A 93 9.10 11.54 4.38
CA ARG A 93 10.55 11.51 4.58
C ARG A 93 11.36 11.40 3.28
N GLU A 94 10.69 11.24 2.14
CA GLU A 94 11.32 11.06 0.83
C GLU A 94 11.45 12.36 0.00
N ASP A 95 11.01 13.51 0.54
CA ASP A 95 11.16 14.85 -0.06
C ASP A 95 12.35 15.64 0.53
#